data_AF-A0A923PS37-F1
#
_entry.id   AF-A0A923PS37-F1
#
_cell.length_a   1.000
_cell.length_b   1.000
_cell.length_c   1.000
_cell.angle_alpha   90.00
_cell.angle_beta   90.00
_cell.angle_gamma   90.00
#
_symmetry.space_group_name_H-M   'P 1'
#
loop_
_entity.id
_entity.type
_entity.pdbx_description
1 polymer ?
#
loop_
_entity_poly.entity_id
_entity_poly.type
_entity_poly.pdbx_seq_one_letter_code
_entity_poly.pdbx_strand_id
1 'polypeptide(L)'
;MNSTDQAATCPEPPLALVAFAAAPKLTRAGYLHPLIDGCPYEPTYQRKVRVIKGWRAEGATRSPPDLPPLDDPVAMVDWWQRVKVQTVPTDLLTARADEQTRRAAQNHAAGPTPASVAPGAPPAPGATPSPPPPAEPRRATVVNFDATAPMDIADAITFLQKTLGGLTADYRAALIDINASESTLTLRAGRVDKCLERLHQLEKTHTASQIANGDLIPRHAIRDELAPILETLAGSLRDELAAAFGLPRARLLTFTDHWFRHLRESDLTAAALPPLVPTESAA
;
A
#
# COMPACT_ATOMS: atom_id res chain seq x y z
N MET A 1 23.07 -14.53 68.95
CA MET A 1 24.34 -14.83 68.25
C MET A 1 24.04 -15.97 67.29
N ASN A 2 23.70 -15.68 66.04
CA ASN A 2 23.59 -16.71 65.00
C ASN A 2 24.35 -16.24 63.78
N SER A 3 25.26 -17.11 63.35
CA SER A 3 26.30 -16.91 62.37
C SER A 3 25.76 -16.69 60.97
N THR A 4 26.41 -15.73 60.33
CA THR A 4 26.52 -15.48 58.90
C THR A 4 27.07 -16.70 58.18
N ASP A 5 26.38 -17.15 57.13
CA ASP A 5 26.98 -17.96 56.07
C ASP A 5 26.39 -17.48 54.73
N GLN A 6 27.17 -16.69 54.00
CA GLN A 6 26.80 -16.10 52.72
C GLN A 6 27.74 -16.70 51.67
N ALA A 7 27.30 -17.77 51.01
CA ALA A 7 28.02 -18.42 49.94
C ALA A 7 27.95 -17.56 48.66
N ALA A 8 29.11 -17.18 48.14
CA ALA A 8 29.26 -16.43 46.91
C ALA A 8 29.00 -17.34 45.69
N THR A 9 27.92 -17.06 44.96
CA THR A 9 27.62 -17.68 43.66
C THR A 9 28.36 -16.91 42.56
N CYS A 10 29.32 -17.55 41.90
CA CYS A 10 29.92 -17.03 40.66
C CYS A 10 28.92 -17.18 39.49
N PRO A 11 28.66 -16.15 38.68
CA PRO A 11 27.85 -16.28 37.48
C PRO A 11 28.66 -16.91 36.33
N GLU A 12 28.17 -18.05 35.86
CA GLU A 12 28.66 -18.77 34.68
C GLU A 12 28.29 -17.98 33.40
N PRO A 13 29.25 -17.67 32.50
CA PRO A 13 28.95 -16.97 31.27
C PRO A 13 28.24 -17.90 30.28
N PRO A 14 27.17 -17.45 29.60
CA PRO A 14 26.48 -18.27 28.61
C PRO A 14 27.39 -18.50 27.40
N LEU A 15 27.73 -19.77 27.17
CA LEU A 15 28.40 -20.22 25.95
C LEU A 15 27.49 -19.87 24.75
N ALA A 16 27.90 -18.87 23.97
CA ALA A 16 27.28 -18.51 22.72
C ALA A 16 27.44 -19.67 21.73
N LEU A 17 26.36 -20.43 21.52
CA LEU A 17 26.21 -21.37 20.43
C LEU A 17 26.28 -20.60 19.10
N VAL A 18 27.46 -20.59 18.49
CA VAL A 18 27.63 -20.15 17.10
C VAL A 18 26.98 -21.20 16.22
N ALA A 19 25.70 -21.00 15.90
CA ALA A 19 24.98 -21.83 14.96
C ALA A 19 25.61 -21.62 13.57
N PHE A 20 26.34 -22.62 13.08
CA PHE A 20 26.79 -22.67 11.69
C PHE A 20 25.55 -22.70 10.79
N ALA A 21 25.23 -21.55 10.18
CA ALA A 21 24.12 -21.43 9.25
C ALA A 21 24.39 -22.30 8.02
N ALA A 22 23.68 -23.42 7.91
CA ALA A 22 23.71 -24.27 6.73
C ALA A 22 23.31 -23.45 5.50
N ALA A 23 24.02 -23.65 4.37
CA ALA A 23 23.72 -22.96 3.12
C ALA A 23 22.22 -23.10 2.75
N PRO A 24 21.56 -22.02 2.30
CA PRO A 24 20.14 -22.04 2.00
C PRO A 24 19.87 -23.05 0.89
N LYS A 25 19.00 -24.03 1.17
CA LYS A 25 18.57 -25.00 0.17
C LYS A 25 17.66 -24.30 -0.83
N LEU A 26 18.08 -24.28 -2.10
CA LEU A 26 17.25 -23.75 -3.19
C LEU A 26 15.95 -24.54 -3.28
N THR A 27 14.86 -23.82 -3.53
CA THR A 27 13.55 -24.41 -3.78
C THR A 27 13.56 -25.24 -5.08
N ARG A 28 12.56 -26.10 -5.27
CA ARG A 28 12.38 -26.86 -6.54
C ARG A 28 12.31 -25.97 -7.78
N ALA A 29 12.00 -24.68 -7.59
CA ALA A 29 11.94 -23.68 -8.65
C ALA A 29 13.26 -22.94 -8.89
N GLY A 30 14.33 -23.23 -8.13
CA GLY A 30 15.64 -22.60 -8.25
C GLY A 30 15.78 -21.27 -7.49
N TYR A 31 14.80 -20.89 -6.66
CA TYR A 31 14.83 -19.65 -5.86
C TYR A 31 15.29 -19.91 -4.43
N LEU A 32 15.88 -18.90 -3.78
CA LEU A 32 16.29 -18.97 -2.36
C LEU A 32 15.10 -19.14 -1.40
N HIS A 33 13.95 -18.52 -1.71
CA HIS A 33 12.78 -18.53 -0.84
C HIS A 33 11.52 -19.07 -1.53
N PRO A 34 10.63 -19.78 -0.81
CA PRO A 34 9.36 -20.25 -1.37
C PRO A 34 8.41 -19.08 -1.63
N LEU A 35 7.64 -19.16 -2.73
CA LEU A 35 6.60 -18.19 -3.09
C LEU A 35 5.29 -18.48 -2.33
N ILE A 36 5.32 -18.29 -1.01
CA ILE A 36 4.15 -18.35 -0.10
C ILE A 36 3.81 -16.95 0.42
N ASP A 37 2.63 -16.76 1.00
CA ASP A 37 2.24 -15.46 1.55
C ASP A 37 3.24 -15.02 2.64
N GLY A 38 3.69 -13.75 2.57
CA GLY A 38 4.79 -13.24 3.41
C GLY A 38 6.19 -13.60 2.89
N CYS A 39 6.35 -13.94 1.60
CA CYS A 39 7.68 -14.19 1.05
C CYS A 39 8.54 -12.92 1.06
N PRO A 40 9.86 -13.04 1.25
CA PRO A 40 10.77 -11.90 1.33
C PRO A 40 10.85 -11.08 0.04
N TYR A 41 10.38 -11.62 -1.08
CA TYR A 41 10.32 -10.88 -2.35
C TYR A 41 9.21 -9.82 -2.38
N GLU A 42 8.14 -9.94 -1.57
CA GLU A 42 7.07 -8.93 -1.54
C GLU A 42 7.58 -7.55 -1.13
N PRO A 43 8.33 -7.39 -0.02
CA PRO A 43 8.89 -6.09 0.34
C PRO A 43 9.99 -5.64 -0.65
N THR A 44 10.79 -6.55 -1.20
CA THR A 44 11.85 -6.20 -2.17
C THR A 44 11.28 -5.57 -3.44
N TYR A 45 10.21 -6.12 -3.99
CA TYR A 45 9.62 -5.65 -5.25
C TYR A 45 8.37 -4.79 -5.06
N GLN A 46 7.89 -4.62 -3.82
CA GLN A 46 6.63 -3.96 -3.49
C GLN A 46 5.42 -4.52 -4.27
N ARG A 47 5.41 -5.85 -4.45
CA ARG A 47 4.36 -6.58 -5.20
C ARG A 47 3.87 -7.77 -4.40
N LYS A 48 2.57 -8.05 -4.50
CA LYS A 48 1.95 -9.23 -3.87
C LYS A 48 2.47 -10.53 -4.50
N VAL A 49 2.56 -11.61 -3.72
CA VAL A 49 3.00 -12.96 -4.15
C VAL A 49 2.25 -13.45 -5.39
N ARG A 50 0.95 -13.15 -5.51
CA ARG A 50 0.16 -13.50 -6.70
C ARG A 50 0.75 -12.93 -7.99
N VAL A 51 1.23 -11.69 -7.96
CA VAL A 51 1.85 -11.02 -9.11
C VAL A 51 3.18 -11.68 -9.44
N ILE A 52 4.00 -11.95 -8.42
CA ILE A 52 5.31 -12.60 -8.57
C ILE A 52 5.16 -14.03 -9.14
N LYS A 53 4.15 -14.79 -8.69
CA LYS A 53 3.78 -16.09 -9.28
C LYS A 53 3.38 -15.95 -10.75
N GLY A 54 2.69 -14.88 -11.11
CA GLY A 54 2.37 -14.54 -12.50
C GLY A 54 3.63 -14.38 -13.35
N TRP A 55 4.61 -13.61 -12.89
CA TRP A 55 5.88 -13.42 -13.61
C TRP A 55 6.61 -14.74 -13.85
N ARG A 56 6.62 -15.63 -12.86
CA ARG A 56 7.20 -16.97 -13.00
C ARG A 56 6.46 -17.80 -14.05
N ALA A 57 5.14 -17.78 -14.03
CA ALA A 57 4.34 -18.52 -15.01
C ALA A 57 4.60 -18.01 -16.43
N GLU A 58 4.71 -16.70 -16.62
CA GLU A 58 5.02 -16.10 -17.92
C GLU A 58 6.45 -16.42 -18.42
N GLY A 59 7.44 -16.42 -17.53
CA GLY A 59 8.79 -16.84 -17.90
C GLY A 59 8.86 -18.32 -18.34
N ALA A 60 8.02 -19.16 -17.71
CA ALA A 60 7.96 -20.58 -18.00
C ALA A 60 7.28 -20.92 -19.35
N THR A 61 6.43 -20.05 -19.88
CA THR A 61 5.76 -20.28 -21.18
C THR A 61 6.63 -19.92 -22.39
N ARG A 62 7.78 -19.27 -22.19
CA ARG A 62 8.71 -18.95 -23.28
C ARG A 62 9.48 -20.17 -23.77
N SER A 63 9.94 -20.11 -25.01
CA SER A 63 10.78 -21.13 -25.66
C SER A 63 12.06 -20.47 -26.18
N PRO A 64 13.22 -20.68 -25.53
CA PRO A 64 13.44 -21.48 -24.32
C PRO A 64 12.84 -20.81 -23.04
N PRO A 65 12.57 -21.57 -21.96
CA PRO A 65 12.10 -21.00 -20.70
C PRO A 65 13.11 -19.99 -20.14
N ASP A 66 12.65 -18.77 -19.84
CA ASP A 66 13.45 -17.68 -19.26
C ASP A 66 12.79 -17.22 -17.96
N LEU A 67 13.18 -17.83 -16.83
CA LEU A 67 12.58 -17.58 -15.52
C LEU A 67 13.04 -16.24 -14.93
N PRO A 68 12.18 -15.51 -14.21
CA PRO A 68 12.55 -14.25 -13.59
C PRO A 68 13.62 -14.46 -12.51
N PRO A 69 14.74 -13.72 -12.51
CA PRO A 69 15.78 -13.83 -11.48
C PRO A 69 15.36 -13.09 -10.20
N LEU A 70 14.40 -13.65 -9.45
CA LEU A 70 13.81 -13.02 -8.27
C LEU A 70 14.82 -12.76 -7.13
N ASP A 71 15.94 -13.46 -7.12
CA ASP A 71 17.02 -13.30 -6.13
C ASP A 71 18.03 -12.19 -6.50
N ASP A 72 17.98 -11.68 -7.73
CA ASP A 72 18.85 -10.60 -8.20
C ASP A 72 18.03 -9.44 -8.79
N PRO A 73 17.71 -8.40 -7.98
CA PRO A 73 16.98 -7.24 -8.44
C PRO A 73 17.59 -6.53 -9.65
N VAL A 74 18.92 -6.60 -9.83
CA VAL A 74 19.60 -5.99 -10.98
C VAL A 74 19.27 -6.78 -12.24
N ALA A 75 19.43 -8.11 -12.20
CA ALA A 75 19.09 -8.98 -13.32
C ALA A 75 17.57 -9.01 -13.60
N MET A 76 16.74 -8.73 -12.61
CA MET A 76 15.28 -8.68 -12.73
C MET A 76 14.81 -7.56 -13.65
N VAL A 77 15.48 -6.40 -13.63
CA VAL A 77 15.20 -5.29 -14.55
C VAL A 77 15.51 -5.69 -15.99
N ASP A 78 16.65 -6.36 -16.21
CA ASP A 78 17.05 -6.81 -17.54
C ASP A 78 16.11 -7.91 -18.06
N TRP A 79 15.70 -8.84 -17.18
CA TRP A 79 14.67 -9.83 -17.50
C TRP A 79 13.35 -9.18 -17.88
N TRP A 80 12.92 -8.14 -17.15
CA TRP A 80 11.69 -7.42 -17.44
C TRP A 80 11.72 -6.81 -18.84
N GLN A 81 12.81 -6.13 -19.21
CA GLN A 81 12.94 -5.52 -20.53
C GLN A 81 12.94 -6.55 -21.68
N ARG A 82 13.46 -7.77 -21.44
CA ARG A 82 13.45 -8.85 -22.45
C ARG A 82 12.10 -9.55 -22.57
N VAL A 83 11.38 -9.71 -21.45
CA VAL A 83 10.16 -10.53 -21.37
C VAL A 83 8.89 -9.70 -21.50
N LYS A 84 8.87 -8.48 -21.00
CA LYS A 84 7.71 -7.60 -20.99
C LYS A 84 7.88 -6.51 -22.05
N VAL A 85 6.82 -6.28 -22.83
CA VAL A 85 6.76 -5.17 -23.81
C VAL A 85 6.57 -3.82 -23.12
N GLN A 86 6.08 -3.83 -21.88
CA GLN A 86 5.78 -2.63 -21.11
C GLN A 86 7.03 -2.02 -20.49
N THR A 87 6.99 -0.71 -20.27
CA THR A 87 8.00 0.04 -19.50
C THR A 87 8.26 -0.63 -18.16
N VAL A 88 9.53 -0.64 -17.74
CA VAL A 88 9.94 -1.19 -16.44
C VAL A 88 9.25 -0.39 -15.31
N PRO A 89 8.52 -1.05 -14.41
CA PRO A 89 7.91 -0.38 -13.26
C PRO A 89 8.97 0.31 -12.39
N THR A 90 8.62 1.49 -11.87
CA THR A 90 9.50 2.28 -10.99
C THR A 90 10.00 1.46 -9.79
N ASP A 91 9.15 0.61 -9.21
CA ASP A 91 9.50 -0.21 -8.04
C ASP A 91 10.68 -1.17 -8.33
N LEU A 92 10.79 -1.71 -9.55
CA LEU A 92 11.92 -2.57 -9.94
C LEU A 92 13.21 -1.76 -10.12
N LEU A 93 13.09 -0.52 -10.62
CA LEU A 93 14.24 0.39 -10.73
C LEU A 93 14.75 0.81 -9.35
N THR A 94 13.84 1.07 -8.40
CA THR A 94 14.19 1.34 -7.01
C THR A 94 14.88 0.12 -6.37
N ALA A 95 14.31 -1.08 -6.51
CA ALA A 95 14.92 -2.30 -6.00
C ALA A 95 16.34 -2.55 -6.56
N ARG A 96 16.54 -2.25 -7.85
CA ARG A 96 17.88 -2.28 -8.47
C ARG A 96 18.84 -1.27 -7.85
N ALA A 97 18.40 -0.03 -7.64
CA ALA A 97 19.24 1.02 -7.05
C ALA A 97 19.63 0.68 -5.60
N ASP A 98 18.70 0.16 -4.82
CA ASP A 98 18.93 -0.28 -3.45
C ASP A 98 19.94 -1.43 -3.39
N GLU A 99 19.79 -2.43 -4.27
CA GLU A 99 20.72 -3.57 -4.35
C GLU A 99 22.11 -3.13 -4.82
N GLN A 100 22.22 -2.22 -5.79
CA GLN A 100 23.50 -1.66 -6.23
C GLN A 100 24.20 -0.91 -5.09
N THR A 101 23.44 -0.13 -4.32
CA THR A 101 23.96 0.59 -3.14
C THR A 101 24.44 -0.40 -2.08
N ARG A 102 23.69 -1.48 -1.84
CA ARG A 102 24.05 -2.54 -0.88
C ARG A 102 25.33 -3.27 -1.30
N ARG A 103 25.46 -3.64 -2.59
CA ARG A 103 26.68 -4.27 -3.13
C ARG A 103 27.88 -3.34 -3.05
N ALA A 104 27.70 -2.05 -3.35
CA ALA A 104 28.76 -1.05 -3.22
C ALA A 104 29.24 -0.91 -1.76
N ALA A 105 28.32 -0.89 -0.80
CA ALA A 105 28.64 -0.85 0.63
C ALA A 105 29.37 -2.12 1.10
N GLN A 106 28.95 -3.30 0.65
CA GLN A 106 29.61 -4.57 0.98
C GLN A 106 31.04 -4.65 0.41
N ASN A 107 31.26 -4.12 -0.79
CA ASN A 107 32.59 -4.07 -1.39
C ASN A 107 33.52 -3.05 -0.70
N HIS A 108 32.97 -1.98 -0.11
CA HIS A 108 33.75 -1.01 0.69
C HIS A 108 34.09 -1.51 2.10
N ALA A 109 33.40 -2.52 2.62
CA ALA A 109 33.67 -3.10 3.94
C ALA A 109 34.81 -4.14 3.96
N ALA A 110 35.36 -4.53 2.80
CA ALA A 110 36.33 -5.62 2.67
C ALA A 110 37.73 -5.19 2.14
N GLY A 111 38.06 -3.90 2.07
CA GLY A 111 39.38 -3.42 1.61
C GLY A 111 39.69 -1.99 2.04
N PRO A 112 40.98 -1.62 2.21
CA PRO A 112 41.38 -0.53 3.07
C PRO A 112 41.03 0.84 2.48
N THR A 113 40.66 1.72 3.40
CA THR A 113 40.49 3.17 3.26
C THR A 113 41.45 3.79 2.24
N PRO A 114 40.96 4.43 1.16
CA PRO A 114 41.72 5.49 0.52
C PRO A 114 41.35 6.82 1.18
N ALA A 115 42.42 7.54 1.52
CA ALA A 115 42.41 8.80 2.20
C ALA A 115 41.59 9.87 1.46
N SER A 116 40.86 10.62 2.27
CA SER A 116 40.34 11.96 1.98
C SER A 116 41.46 12.85 1.42
N VAL A 117 41.29 13.36 0.21
CA VAL A 117 42.10 14.45 -0.35
C VAL A 117 41.19 15.65 -0.52
N ALA A 118 41.53 16.72 0.20
CA ALA A 118 40.87 18.01 0.20
C ALA A 118 41.02 18.78 -1.14
N PRO A 119 40.11 19.71 -1.46
CA PRO A 119 40.16 20.53 -2.68
C PRO A 119 40.97 21.82 -2.48
N GLY A 120 41.84 22.17 -3.43
CA GLY A 120 42.64 23.40 -3.42
C GLY A 120 42.41 24.30 -4.65
N ALA A 121 41.75 25.45 -4.43
CA ALA A 121 42.04 26.83 -4.91
C ALA A 121 42.13 27.16 -6.43
N PRO A 122 42.10 28.45 -6.87
CA PRO A 122 41.21 29.59 -6.56
C PRO A 122 40.75 30.32 -7.90
N PRO A 123 40.15 31.55 -7.89
CA PRO A 123 39.17 32.01 -8.89
C PRO A 123 39.75 32.85 -10.05
N ALA A 124 38.98 32.98 -11.15
CA ALA A 124 39.21 33.95 -12.22
C ALA A 124 38.02 34.93 -12.36
N PRO A 125 38.24 36.26 -12.39
CA PRO A 125 37.22 37.28 -12.58
C PRO A 125 37.05 37.63 -14.06
N GLY A 126 35.81 37.89 -14.50
CA GLY A 126 35.56 38.32 -15.87
C GLY A 126 34.08 38.57 -16.16
N ALA A 127 33.55 39.67 -15.62
CA ALA A 127 32.24 40.19 -16.00
C ALA A 127 32.30 40.81 -17.41
N THR A 128 31.39 40.40 -18.29
CA THR A 128 30.97 41.17 -19.46
C THR A 128 29.43 41.25 -19.46
N PRO A 129 28.82 42.43 -19.68
CA PRO A 129 27.37 42.60 -19.62
C PRO A 129 26.67 42.51 -21.00
N SER A 130 25.34 42.35 -20.94
CA SER A 130 24.29 42.47 -21.98
C SER A 130 23.85 41.20 -22.74
N PRO A 131 22.58 41.08 -23.20
CA PRO A 131 21.47 42.08 -23.31
C PRO A 131 20.12 41.60 -22.65
N PRO A 132 18.98 42.31 -22.76
CA PRO A 132 17.82 42.17 -21.83
C PRO A 132 16.98 40.91 -22.09
N PRO A 133 16.25 40.39 -21.07
CA PRO A 133 15.45 39.19 -21.23
C PRO A 133 14.19 39.44 -22.07
N PRO A 134 13.83 38.55 -23.01
CA PRO A 134 12.51 38.53 -23.62
C PRO A 134 11.45 38.23 -22.54
N ALA A 135 10.28 38.87 -22.68
CA ALA A 135 9.16 38.79 -21.75
C ALA A 135 8.91 37.35 -21.29
N GLU A 136 9.11 37.10 -19.99
CA GLU A 136 8.94 35.78 -19.41
C GLU A 136 7.48 35.31 -19.59
N PRO A 137 7.23 34.11 -20.14
CA PRO A 137 5.93 33.49 -20.00
C PRO A 137 5.67 33.30 -18.50
N ARG A 138 4.49 33.72 -18.03
CA ARG A 138 4.04 33.59 -16.64
C ARG A 138 4.44 32.21 -16.09
N ARG A 139 5.48 32.17 -15.26
CA ARG A 139 5.96 30.92 -14.64
C ARG A 139 4.78 30.36 -13.85
N ALA A 140 4.27 29.22 -14.31
CA ALA A 140 3.23 28.48 -13.61
C ALA A 140 3.72 28.24 -12.19
N THR A 141 3.00 28.78 -11.20
CA THR A 141 3.30 28.61 -9.77
C THR A 141 3.54 27.13 -9.50
N VAL A 142 4.79 26.79 -9.18
CA VAL A 142 5.16 25.41 -8.85
C VAL A 142 4.61 25.16 -7.46
N VAL A 143 3.46 24.49 -7.38
CA VAL A 143 2.90 24.04 -6.12
C VAL A 143 3.81 22.92 -5.60
N ASN A 144 4.51 23.18 -4.51
CA ASN A 144 5.33 22.18 -3.84
C ASN A 144 4.44 21.35 -2.92
N PHE A 145 4.21 20.08 -3.26
CA PHE A 145 3.38 19.17 -2.49
C PHE A 145 4.07 18.63 -1.23
N ASP A 146 5.40 18.79 -1.12
CA ASP A 146 6.21 18.32 0.01
C ASP A 146 6.20 19.28 1.20
N ALA A 147 5.63 20.49 1.04
CA ALA A 147 5.53 21.50 2.10
C ALA A 147 4.50 21.14 3.21
N THR A 148 3.86 19.97 3.12
CA THR A 148 2.84 19.50 4.08
C THR A 148 3.43 18.91 5.37
N ALA A 149 4.75 18.77 5.47
CA ALA A 149 5.41 18.06 6.58
C ALA A 149 5.16 18.61 8.01
N PRO A 150 4.92 19.90 8.27
CA PRO A 150 4.62 20.38 9.63
C PRO A 150 3.12 20.53 9.95
N MET A 151 2.20 20.22 9.02
CA MET A 151 0.76 20.43 9.23
C MET A 151 0.10 19.20 9.85
N ASP A 152 -0.94 19.43 10.67
CA ASP A 152 -1.83 18.35 11.12
C ASP A 152 -2.50 17.67 9.91
N ILE A 153 -2.83 16.39 10.03
CA ILE A 153 -3.37 15.58 8.92
C ILE A 153 -4.69 16.19 8.40
N ALA A 154 -5.56 16.65 9.31
CA ALA A 154 -6.82 17.29 8.94
C ALA A 154 -6.61 18.62 8.18
N ASP A 155 -5.65 19.42 8.63
CA ASP A 155 -5.27 20.67 7.95
C ASP A 155 -4.63 20.41 6.59
N ALA A 156 -3.81 19.36 6.48
CA ALA A 156 -3.20 18.93 5.22
C ALA A 156 -4.25 18.47 4.19
N ILE A 157 -5.28 17.73 4.62
CA ILE A 157 -6.42 17.34 3.77
C ILE A 157 -7.14 18.59 3.27
N THR A 158 -7.47 19.53 4.16
CA THR A 158 -8.18 20.77 3.81
C THR A 158 -7.36 21.62 2.83
N PHE A 159 -6.04 21.72 3.05
CA PHE A 159 -5.12 22.41 2.16
C PHE A 159 -5.06 21.77 0.77
N LEU A 160 -4.99 20.44 0.68
CA LEU A 160 -4.97 19.73 -0.60
C LEU A 160 -6.31 19.82 -1.33
N GLN A 161 -7.44 19.77 -0.64
CA GLN A 161 -8.76 19.99 -1.25
C GLN A 161 -8.87 21.38 -1.87
N LYS A 162 -8.39 22.42 -1.17
CA LYS A 162 -8.35 23.79 -1.69
C LYS A 162 -7.43 23.90 -2.91
N THR A 163 -6.24 23.30 -2.83
CA THR A 163 -5.27 23.24 -3.94
C THR A 163 -5.85 22.52 -5.14
N LEU A 164 -6.53 21.39 -4.94
CA LEU A 164 -7.20 20.63 -5.99
C LEU A 164 -8.28 21.47 -6.69
N GLY A 165 -9.05 22.25 -5.93
CA GLY A 165 -10.03 23.19 -6.50
C GLY A 165 -9.37 24.21 -7.44
N GLY A 166 -8.23 24.78 -7.03
CA GLY A 166 -7.43 25.69 -7.86
C GLY A 166 -6.88 25.01 -9.12
N LEU A 167 -6.23 23.85 -8.97
CA LEU A 167 -5.68 23.09 -10.11
C LEU A 167 -6.75 22.64 -11.10
N THR A 168 -7.93 22.26 -10.60
CA THR A 168 -9.04 21.85 -11.45
C THR A 168 -9.61 23.03 -12.22
N ALA A 169 -9.73 24.20 -11.58
CA ALA A 169 -10.13 25.44 -12.26
C ALA A 169 -9.11 25.84 -13.34
N ASP A 170 -7.82 25.76 -13.03
CA ASP A 170 -6.73 26.04 -13.99
C ASP A 170 -6.72 25.06 -15.16
N TYR A 171 -6.97 23.77 -14.90
CA TYR A 171 -7.08 22.75 -15.95
C TYR A 171 -8.29 23.00 -16.85
N ARG A 172 -9.46 23.29 -16.25
CA ARG A 172 -10.68 23.65 -16.99
C ARG A 172 -10.49 24.90 -17.85
N ALA A 173 -9.80 25.93 -17.32
CA ALA A 173 -9.50 27.14 -18.08
C ALA A 173 -8.60 26.83 -19.29
N ALA A 174 -7.62 25.94 -19.16
CA ALA A 174 -6.79 25.52 -20.30
C ALA A 174 -7.56 24.70 -21.34
N LEU A 175 -8.55 23.91 -20.93
CA LEU A 175 -9.39 23.17 -21.89
C LEU A 175 -10.24 24.10 -22.77
N ILE A 176 -10.53 25.32 -22.30
CA ILE A 176 -11.28 26.33 -23.07
C ILE A 176 -10.35 27.14 -23.99
N ASP A 177 -9.06 27.24 -23.65
CA ASP A 177 -8.09 27.98 -24.44
C ASP A 177 -7.73 27.22 -25.73
N ILE A 178 -8.14 27.78 -26.87
CA ILE A 178 -7.90 27.22 -28.22
C ILE A 178 -6.39 27.08 -28.51
N ASN A 179 -5.55 27.89 -27.86
CA ASN A 179 -4.11 27.89 -28.07
C ASN A 179 -3.36 27.00 -27.07
N ALA A 180 -4.05 26.31 -26.16
CA ALA A 180 -3.39 25.43 -25.19
C ALA A 180 -2.71 24.27 -25.92
N SER A 181 -1.39 24.16 -25.77
CA SER A 181 -0.67 23.01 -26.33
C SER A 181 -1.05 21.74 -25.57
N GLU A 182 -1.10 20.61 -26.27
CA GLU A 182 -1.37 19.29 -25.68
C GLU A 182 -0.45 19.00 -24.48
N SER A 183 0.84 19.34 -24.60
CA SER A 183 1.82 19.21 -23.52
C SER A 183 1.43 19.96 -22.25
N THR A 184 0.82 21.14 -22.36
CA THR A 184 0.36 21.92 -21.20
C THR A 184 -0.88 21.30 -20.56
N LEU A 185 -1.78 20.72 -21.36
CA LEU A 185 -2.94 19.99 -20.87
C LEU A 185 -2.50 18.73 -20.12
N THR A 186 -1.61 17.92 -20.69
CA THR A 186 -1.07 16.72 -20.04
C THR A 186 -0.36 17.07 -18.72
N LEU A 187 0.44 18.14 -18.70
CA LEU A 187 1.11 18.58 -17.48
C LEU A 187 0.12 19.00 -16.39
N ARG A 188 -0.95 19.73 -16.75
CA ARG A 188 -1.98 20.17 -15.80
C ARG A 188 -2.81 18.98 -15.29
N ALA A 189 -3.22 18.07 -16.17
CA ALA A 189 -3.90 16.83 -15.81
C ALA A 189 -3.06 16.02 -14.81
N GLY A 190 -1.77 15.80 -15.11
CA GLY A 190 -0.87 15.06 -14.21
C GLY A 190 -0.68 15.73 -12.84
N ARG A 191 -0.81 17.05 -12.72
CA ARG A 191 -0.81 17.75 -11.42
C ARG A 191 -2.09 17.51 -10.63
N VAL A 192 -3.24 17.50 -11.31
CA VAL A 192 -4.54 17.16 -10.69
C VAL A 192 -4.50 15.72 -10.17
N ASP A 193 -4.03 14.78 -10.99
CA ASP A 193 -3.95 13.36 -10.63
C ASP A 193 -3.04 13.12 -9.43
N LYS A 194 -1.85 13.74 -9.40
CA LYS A 194 -0.93 13.66 -8.25
C LYS A 194 -1.53 14.24 -6.97
N CYS A 195 -2.29 15.34 -7.09
CA CYS A 195 -2.97 15.94 -5.94
C CYS A 195 -4.06 15.01 -5.39
N LEU A 196 -4.85 14.39 -6.28
CA LEU A 196 -5.87 13.40 -5.91
C LEU A 196 -5.27 12.17 -5.25
N GLU A 197 -4.19 11.62 -5.79
CA GLU A 197 -3.49 10.47 -5.22
C GLU A 197 -3.00 10.78 -3.80
N ARG A 198 -2.39 11.95 -3.61
CA ARG A 198 -1.91 12.39 -2.28
C ARG A 198 -3.06 12.61 -1.30
N LEU A 199 -4.15 13.22 -1.75
CA LEU A 199 -5.36 13.42 -0.94
C LEU A 199 -5.92 12.08 -0.47
N HIS A 200 -6.08 11.11 -1.37
CA HIS A 200 -6.57 9.77 -1.04
C HIS A 200 -5.66 9.07 -0.02
N GLN A 201 -4.35 9.19 -0.18
CA GLN A 201 -3.39 8.62 0.76
C GLN A 201 -3.52 9.26 2.15
N LEU A 202 -3.70 10.58 2.24
CA LEU A 202 -3.91 11.28 3.51
C LEU A 202 -5.24 10.91 4.17
N GLU A 203 -6.33 10.87 3.40
CA GLU A 203 -7.65 10.43 3.89
C GLU A 203 -7.58 9.02 4.47
N LYS A 204 -6.91 8.10 3.77
CA LYS A 204 -6.68 6.74 4.27
C LYS A 204 -5.90 6.73 5.58
N THR A 205 -4.83 7.52 5.69
CA THR A 205 -4.06 7.61 6.95
C THR A 205 -4.86 8.26 8.07
N HIS A 206 -5.70 9.25 7.76
CA HIS A 206 -6.58 9.91 8.71
C HIS A 206 -7.65 8.95 9.25
N THR A 207 -8.33 8.21 8.38
CA THR A 207 -9.29 7.17 8.78
C THR A 207 -8.61 6.08 9.61
N ALA A 208 -7.40 5.64 9.23
CA ALA A 208 -6.65 4.67 10.02
C ALA A 208 -6.30 5.22 11.42
N SER A 209 -5.92 6.49 11.52
CA SER A 209 -5.65 7.16 12.79
C SER A 209 -6.91 7.28 13.66
N GLN A 210 -8.05 7.63 13.07
CA GLN A 210 -9.33 7.71 13.80
C GLN A 210 -9.78 6.34 14.31
N ILE A 211 -9.56 5.27 13.54
CA ILE A 211 -9.82 3.90 14.00
C ILE A 211 -8.88 3.54 15.15
N ALA A 212 -7.59 3.85 15.04
CA ALA A 212 -6.60 3.56 16.08
C ALA A 212 -6.88 4.31 17.40
N ASN A 213 -7.39 5.55 17.30
CA ASN A 213 -7.77 6.36 18.46
C ASN A 213 -9.12 5.93 19.06
N GLY A 214 -9.89 5.08 18.38
CA GLY A 214 -11.24 4.68 18.80
C GLY A 214 -12.33 5.70 18.46
N ASP A 215 -11.99 6.80 17.78
CA ASP A 215 -12.96 7.82 17.34
C ASP A 215 -13.88 7.29 16.23
N LEU A 216 -13.39 6.36 15.41
CA LEU A 216 -14.15 5.74 14.33
C LEU A 216 -14.22 4.22 14.53
N ILE A 217 -15.43 3.70 14.70
CA ILE A 217 -15.66 2.25 14.74
C ILE A 217 -15.77 1.75 13.29
N PRO A 218 -14.95 0.78 12.88
CA PRO A 218 -15.03 0.27 11.52
C PRO A 218 -16.36 -0.47 11.33
N ARG A 219 -16.93 -0.34 10.13
CA ARG A 219 -18.27 -0.91 9.81
C ARG A 219 -18.40 -2.40 10.13
N HIS A 220 -17.33 -3.19 9.95
CA HIS A 220 -17.36 -4.62 10.28
C HIS A 220 -17.50 -4.85 11.79
N ALA A 221 -16.82 -4.07 12.63
CA ALA A 221 -16.96 -4.18 14.08
C ALA A 221 -18.40 -3.86 14.53
N ILE A 222 -19.04 -2.85 13.93
CA ILE A 222 -20.46 -2.58 14.19
C ILE A 222 -21.33 -3.79 13.81
N ARG A 223 -21.05 -4.45 12.68
CA ARG A 223 -21.80 -5.64 12.27
C ARG A 223 -21.60 -6.80 13.23
N ASP A 224 -20.39 -6.99 13.72
CA ASP A 224 -20.06 -8.05 14.68
C ASP A 224 -20.81 -7.83 16.01
N GLU A 225 -20.90 -6.59 16.47
CA GLU A 225 -21.68 -6.21 17.66
C GLU A 225 -23.20 -6.29 17.45
N LEU A 226 -23.69 -5.99 16.24
CA LEU A 226 -25.11 -6.09 15.91
C LEU A 226 -25.57 -7.54 15.68
N ALA A 227 -24.67 -8.44 15.29
CA ALA A 227 -25.00 -9.84 15.02
C ALA A 227 -25.74 -10.53 16.19
N PRO A 228 -25.25 -10.51 17.45
CA PRO A 228 -25.96 -11.16 18.56
C PRO A 228 -27.31 -10.51 18.88
N ILE A 229 -27.46 -9.20 18.65
CA ILE A 229 -28.72 -8.48 18.84
C ILE A 229 -29.75 -8.96 17.80
N LEU A 230 -29.34 -9.03 16.54
CA LEU A 230 -30.20 -9.52 15.45
C LEU A 230 -30.57 -11.00 15.65
N GLU A 231 -29.67 -11.83 16.15
CA GLU A 231 -29.96 -13.23 16.50
C GLU A 231 -30.99 -13.35 17.63
N THR A 232 -30.88 -12.49 18.65
CA THR A 232 -31.83 -12.42 19.77
C THR A 232 -33.22 -11.98 19.28
N LEU A 233 -33.28 -10.94 18.44
CA LEU A 233 -34.51 -10.47 17.82
C LEU A 233 -35.14 -11.55 16.92
N ALA A 234 -34.34 -12.26 16.14
CA ALA A 234 -34.80 -13.39 15.33
C ALA A 234 -35.35 -14.53 16.21
N GLY A 235 -34.76 -14.77 17.38
CA GLY A 235 -35.30 -15.66 18.42
C GLY A 235 -36.70 -15.24 18.86
N SER A 236 -36.81 -14.02 19.41
CA SER A 236 -38.08 -13.47 19.91
C SER A 236 -39.18 -13.48 18.84
N LEU A 237 -38.86 -13.07 17.60
CA LEU A 237 -39.81 -13.08 16.50
C LEU A 237 -40.31 -14.49 16.16
N ARG A 238 -39.43 -15.50 16.17
CA ARG A 238 -39.84 -16.89 15.93
C ARG A 238 -40.80 -17.38 17.01
N ASP A 239 -40.51 -17.08 18.27
CA ASP A 239 -41.34 -17.51 19.40
C ASP A 239 -42.72 -16.85 19.37
N GLU A 240 -42.78 -15.56 19.05
CA GLU A 240 -44.05 -14.84 18.86
C GLU A 240 -44.86 -15.37 17.67
N LEU A 241 -44.22 -15.61 16.51
CA LEU A 241 -44.91 -16.16 15.35
C LEU A 241 -45.40 -17.59 15.60
N ALA A 242 -44.64 -18.40 16.35
CA ALA A 242 -45.07 -19.73 16.76
C ALA A 242 -46.31 -19.67 17.67
N ALA A 243 -46.31 -18.76 18.65
CA ALA A 243 -47.42 -18.58 19.58
C ALA A 243 -48.68 -18.04 18.89
N ALA A 244 -48.54 -17.07 17.98
CA ALA A 244 -49.66 -16.41 17.33
C ALA A 244 -50.30 -17.25 16.21
N PHE A 245 -49.49 -17.98 15.42
CA PHE A 245 -49.97 -18.64 14.20
C PHE A 245 -49.87 -20.16 14.23
N GLY A 246 -49.29 -20.77 15.28
CA GLY A 246 -49.13 -22.22 15.38
C GLY A 246 -48.26 -22.83 14.28
N LEU A 247 -47.37 -22.04 13.67
CA LEU A 247 -46.57 -22.46 12.53
C LEU A 247 -45.47 -23.46 12.95
N PRO A 248 -45.14 -24.46 12.10
CA PRO A 248 -44.03 -25.37 12.37
C PRO A 248 -42.71 -24.61 12.48
N ARG A 249 -41.89 -24.94 13.50
CA ARG A 249 -40.59 -24.31 13.76
C ARG A 249 -39.67 -24.27 12.53
N ALA A 250 -39.69 -25.32 11.70
CA ALA A 250 -38.89 -25.38 10.46
C ALA A 250 -39.24 -24.27 9.46
N ARG A 251 -40.52 -23.94 9.28
CA ARG A 251 -40.94 -22.85 8.37
C ARG A 251 -40.55 -21.48 8.93
N LEU A 252 -40.69 -21.30 10.25
CA LEU A 252 -40.30 -20.06 10.93
C LEU A 252 -38.80 -19.81 10.84
N LEU A 253 -37.98 -20.86 10.96
CA LEU A 253 -36.53 -20.79 10.75
C LEU A 253 -36.18 -20.28 9.36
N THR A 254 -36.70 -20.92 8.31
CA THR A 254 -36.41 -20.52 6.93
C THR A 254 -36.85 -19.09 6.65
N PHE A 255 -38.04 -18.69 7.13
CA PHE A 255 -38.56 -17.33 6.95
C PHE A 255 -37.68 -16.27 7.64
N THR A 256 -37.38 -16.48 8.93
CA THR A 256 -36.56 -15.53 9.70
C THR A 256 -35.12 -15.49 9.20
N ASP A 257 -34.51 -16.63 8.86
CA ASP A 257 -33.17 -16.66 8.27
C ASP A 257 -33.11 -15.90 6.96
N HIS A 258 -34.12 -16.03 6.10
CA HIS A 258 -34.20 -15.27 4.85
C HIS A 258 -34.32 -13.76 5.11
N TRP A 259 -35.22 -13.35 6.01
CA TRP A 259 -35.47 -11.95 6.32
C TRP A 259 -34.24 -11.27 6.95
N PHE A 260 -33.63 -11.90 7.96
CA PHE A 260 -32.42 -11.38 8.62
C PHE A 260 -31.17 -11.51 7.75
N ARG A 261 -31.12 -12.45 6.80
CA ARG A 261 -30.06 -12.47 5.77
C ARG A 261 -30.19 -11.26 4.86
N HIS A 262 -31.39 -10.98 4.34
CA HIS A 262 -31.62 -9.81 3.51
C HIS A 262 -31.27 -8.50 4.23
N LEU A 263 -31.64 -8.39 5.51
CA LEU A 263 -31.31 -7.24 6.35
C LEU A 263 -29.79 -7.07 6.58
N ARG A 264 -29.04 -8.18 6.68
CA ARG A 264 -27.57 -8.16 6.76
C ARG A 264 -26.91 -7.79 5.43
N GLU A 265 -27.45 -8.29 4.32
CA GLU A 265 -26.94 -8.05 2.97
C GLU A 265 -27.26 -6.63 2.47
N SER A 266 -28.34 -6.03 2.96
CA SER A 266 -28.77 -4.69 2.56
C SER A 266 -28.03 -3.53 3.23
N ASP A 267 -26.92 -3.80 3.91
CA ASP A 267 -26.17 -2.80 4.68
C ASP A 267 -27.03 -2.06 5.71
N LEU A 268 -28.14 -2.66 6.17
CA LEU A 268 -29.11 -2.03 7.06
C LEU A 268 -29.69 -0.73 6.49
N THR A 269 -29.71 -0.58 5.16
CA THR A 269 -30.32 0.58 4.51
C THR A 269 -31.84 0.47 4.59
N ALA A 270 -32.50 1.54 5.05
CA ALA A 270 -33.96 1.57 5.28
C ALA A 270 -34.81 1.27 4.02
N ALA A 271 -34.22 1.39 2.82
CA ALA A 271 -34.90 1.12 1.56
C ALA A 271 -35.00 -0.38 1.20
N ALA A 272 -34.38 -1.27 1.99
CA ALA A 272 -34.23 -2.68 1.64
C ALA A 272 -35.11 -3.60 2.49
N LEU A 273 -36.41 -3.32 2.51
CA LEU A 273 -37.39 -4.29 3.00
C LEU A 273 -37.41 -5.48 2.03
N PRO A 274 -37.24 -6.72 2.51
CA PRO A 274 -37.35 -7.88 1.65
C PRO A 274 -38.77 -7.95 1.07
N PRO A 275 -38.93 -8.38 -0.20
CA PRO A 275 -40.25 -8.58 -0.77
C PRO A 275 -41.02 -9.59 0.08
N LEU A 276 -42.23 -9.22 0.51
CA LEU A 276 -43.09 -10.05 1.38
C LEU A 276 -43.61 -11.31 0.69
N VAL A 277 -43.37 -11.46 -0.61
CA VAL A 277 -43.82 -12.61 -1.38
C VAL A 277 -42.71 -13.64 -1.40
N PRO A 278 -42.84 -14.79 -0.69
CA PRO A 278 -41.93 -15.90 -0.90
C PRO A 278 -42.00 -16.27 -2.38
N THR A 279 -40.86 -16.28 -3.06
CA THR A 279 -40.75 -16.83 -4.41
C THR A 279 -41.09 -18.31 -4.34
N GLU A 280 -42.37 -18.66 -4.51
CA GLU A 280 -42.83 -19.98 -4.91
C GLU A 280 -42.28 -20.26 -6.32
N SER A 281 -40.99 -20.56 -6.39
CA SER A 281 -40.35 -20.99 -7.62
C SER A 281 -39.33 -22.06 -7.29
N ALA A 282 -39.86 -23.28 -7.10
CA ALA A 282 -39.21 -24.55 -7.44
C ALA A 282 -40.19 -25.67 -7.10
N ALA A 283 -41.07 -25.98 -8.06
CA ALA A 283 -41.57 -27.34 -8.23
C ALA A 283 -40.59 -28.09 -9.14
#